data_AF-H5WX64-F1
#
_entry.id   AF-H5WX64-F1
#
_cell.length_a   1.000
_cell.length_b   1.000
_cell.length_c   1.000
_cell.angle_alpha   90.00
_cell.angle_beta   90.00
_cell.angle_gamma   90.00
#
_symmetry.space_group_name_H-M   'P 1'
#
loop_
_entity.id
_entity.type
_entity.pdbx_description
1 polymer ?
#
loop_
_entity_poly.entity_id
_entity_poly.type
_entity_poly.pdbx_seq_one_letter_code
_entity_poly.pdbx_strand_id
1 'polypeptide(L)'
;MTGATAEPSDNSCEGVSPAVLLAASTAVEPKLRVVTYRRVASQAPATAASLEAQRAACQRLIEQLGLHLVDVFIEPEHSATETSVR
;
A
#
# COMPACT_ATOMS: atom_id res chain seq x y z
N MET A 1 60.14 27.22 24.23
CA MET A 1 59.07 26.21 24.08
C MET A 1 58.29 26.57 22.84
N THR A 2 58.63 25.93 21.72
CA THR A 2 58.00 26.09 20.40
C THR A 2 56.74 25.24 20.32
N GLY A 3 55.71 25.83 19.70
CA GLY A 3 54.31 25.41 19.80
C GLY A 3 53.92 24.15 19.03
N ALA A 4 52.69 23.72 19.30
CA ALA A 4 51.94 22.78 18.49
C ALA A 4 50.53 23.37 18.28
N THR A 5 50.36 24.08 17.17
CA THR A 5 49.05 24.44 16.65
C THR A 5 48.47 23.16 16.04
N ALA A 6 47.42 22.60 16.65
CA ALA A 6 46.72 21.44 16.08
C ALA A 6 45.93 21.92 14.85
N GLU A 7 46.26 21.38 13.68
CA GLU A 7 45.50 21.63 12.46
C GLU A 7 44.09 21.03 12.58
N PRO A 8 43.04 21.70 12.06
CA PRO A 8 41.73 21.08 11.95
C PRO A 8 41.81 19.96 10.91
N SER A 9 41.62 18.72 11.35
CA SER A 9 41.44 17.55 10.49
C SER A 9 40.42 17.85 9.41
N ASP A 10 40.86 17.84 8.14
CA ASP A 10 39.98 17.84 6.98
C ASP A 10 38.97 16.70 7.10
N ASN A 11 37.73 17.03 7.47
CA ASN A 11 36.60 16.11 7.37
C ASN A 11 36.18 16.04 5.91
N SER A 12 37.02 15.46 5.07
CA SER A 12 36.62 15.10 3.71
C SER A 12 35.48 14.09 3.82
N CYS A 13 34.24 14.58 3.78
CA CYS A 13 33.07 13.75 3.53
C CYS A 13 33.29 13.19 2.12
N GLU A 14 33.79 11.95 2.03
CA GLU A 14 33.94 11.26 0.75
C GLU A 14 32.61 11.37 0.01
N GLY A 15 32.67 12.06 -1.13
CA GLY A 15 31.51 12.52 -1.85
C GLY A 15 30.55 11.37 -2.11
N VAL A 16 29.32 11.52 -1.62
CA VAL A 16 28.19 10.69 -2.05
C VAL A 16 28.16 10.77 -3.57
N SER A 17 28.55 9.68 -4.23
CA SER A 17 28.63 9.63 -5.67
C SER A 17 27.24 9.91 -6.26
N PRO A 18 27.09 10.79 -7.26
CA PRO A 18 25.79 11.10 -7.88
C PRO A 18 25.04 9.85 -8.35
N ALA A 19 25.78 8.80 -8.72
CA ALA A 19 25.24 7.49 -9.09
C ALA A 19 24.46 6.79 -7.95
N VAL A 20 24.85 6.98 -6.70
CA VAL A 20 24.15 6.41 -5.52
C VAL A 20 22.83 7.13 -5.27
N LEU A 21 22.80 8.45 -5.46
CA LEU A 21 21.56 9.25 -5.36
C LEU A 21 20.57 8.90 -6.48
N LEU A 22 21.06 8.67 -7.70
CA LEU A 22 20.24 8.24 -8.84
C LEU A 22 19.65 6.83 -8.64
N ALA A 23 20.42 5.90 -8.08
CA ALA A 23 19.94 4.54 -7.79
C ALA A 23 18.90 4.49 -6.65
N ALA A 24 18.98 5.40 -5.68
CA ALA A 24 17.94 5.55 -4.66
C ALA A 24 16.64 6.17 -5.22
N SER A 25 16.76 7.04 -6.23
CA SER A 25 15.62 7.70 -6.89
C SER A 25 14.84 6.80 -7.85
N THR A 26 15.38 5.63 -8.22
CA THR A 26 14.70 4.63 -9.07
C THR A 26 14.05 3.51 -8.27
N ALA A 27 14.19 3.52 -6.93
CA ALA A 27 13.44 2.64 -6.07
C ALA A 27 11.95 2.99 -6.21
N VAL A 28 11.22 2.18 -6.97
CA VAL A 28 9.76 2.24 -7.05
C VAL A 28 9.26 2.23 -5.61
N GLU A 29 8.66 3.34 -5.17
CA GLU A 29 8.08 3.41 -3.83
C GLU A 29 7.20 2.17 -3.61
N PRO A 30 7.35 1.46 -2.47
CA PRO A 30 6.59 0.27 -2.24
C PRO A 30 5.09 0.61 -2.24
N LYS A 31 4.37 0.17 -3.26
CA LYS A 31 2.92 0.36 -3.35
C LYS A 31 2.26 -0.28 -2.14
N LEU A 32 1.35 0.46 -1.51
CA LEU A 32 0.52 -0.08 -0.44
C LEU A 32 -0.24 -1.31 -0.94
N ARG A 33 -0.05 -2.42 -0.22
CA ARG A 33 -0.63 -3.72 -0.52
C ARG A 33 -2.07 -3.76 -0.02
N VAL A 34 -3.01 -4.16 -0.87
CA VAL A 34 -4.42 -4.22 -0.51
C VAL A 34 -5.06 -5.53 -0.90
N VAL A 35 -6.11 -5.87 -0.18
CA VAL A 35 -6.98 -7.02 -0.41
C VAL A 35 -8.40 -6.50 -0.54
N THR A 36 -9.19 -7.06 -1.46
CA THR A 36 -10.62 -6.72 -1.55
C THR A 36 -11.45 -7.88 -1.02
N TYR A 37 -12.46 -7.57 -0.22
CA TYR A 37 -13.45 -8.52 0.27
C TYR A 37 -14.83 -8.15 -0.27
N ARG A 38 -15.59 -9.14 -0.73
CA ARG A 38 -16.93 -8.98 -1.30
C ARG A 38 -17.85 -10.06 -0.75
N ARG A 39 -19.12 -9.73 -0.53
CA ARG A 39 -20.14 -10.65 -0.04
C ARG A 39 -21.41 -10.55 -0.89
N VAL A 40 -22.07 -11.68 -1.11
CA VAL A 40 -23.43 -11.70 -1.63
C VAL A 40 -24.40 -11.63 -0.46
N ALA A 41 -25.24 -10.61 -0.43
CA ALA A 41 -26.33 -10.56 0.53
C ALA A 41 -27.47 -11.46 0.05
N SER A 42 -27.90 -12.41 0.89
CA SER A 42 -29.02 -13.32 0.63
C SER A 42 -30.34 -12.59 0.39
N GLN A 43 -30.52 -11.41 0.99
CA GLN A 43 -31.62 -10.49 0.71
C GLN A 43 -31.06 -9.14 0.26
N ALA A 44 -30.65 -9.08 -1.01
CA ALA A 44 -30.23 -7.83 -1.63
C ALA A 44 -31.46 -7.08 -2.19
N PRO A 45 -31.59 -5.76 -1.98
CA PRO A 45 -32.59 -4.98 -2.70
C PRO A 45 -32.32 -5.03 -4.21
N ALA A 46 -33.34 -4.85 -5.05
CA ALA A 46 -33.17 -4.82 -6.51
C ALA A 46 -32.20 -3.74 -7.00
N THR A 47 -31.93 -2.73 -6.18
CA THR A 47 -30.95 -1.66 -6.43
C THR A 47 -29.53 -2.02 -6.03
N ALA A 48 -29.29 -3.19 -5.44
CA ALA A 48 -27.96 -3.62 -5.04
C ALA A 48 -27.05 -3.79 -6.26
N ALA A 49 -25.81 -3.34 -6.12
CA ALA A 49 -24.79 -3.52 -7.15
C ALA A 49 -24.49 -5.01 -7.34
N SER A 50 -24.47 -5.47 -8.59
CA SER A 50 -24.02 -6.82 -8.93
C SER A 50 -22.58 -7.05 -8.45
N LEU A 51 -22.20 -8.31 -8.20
CA LEU A 51 -20.82 -8.64 -7.85
C LEU A 51 -19.79 -8.12 -8.86
N GLU A 52 -20.16 -8.11 -10.14
CA GLU A 52 -19.34 -7.57 -11.21
C GLU A 52 -19.19 -6.04 -11.09
N ALA A 53 -20.28 -5.33 -10.80
CA ALA A 53 -20.23 -3.89 -10.55
C ALA A 53 -19.37 -3.55 -9.32
N GLN A 54 -19.47 -4.35 -8.24
CA GLN A 54 -18.60 -4.21 -7.06
C GLN A 54 -17.13 -4.44 -7.41
N ARG A 55 -16.83 -5.48 -8.21
CA ARG A 55 -15.47 -5.77 -8.70
C ARG A 55 -14.90 -4.59 -9.48
N ALA A 56 -15.65 -4.09 -10.47
CA ALA A 56 -15.21 -2.97 -11.31
C ALA A 56 -14.98 -1.69 -10.49
N ALA A 57 -15.83 -1.42 -9.50
CA ALA A 57 -15.67 -0.27 -8.61
C ALA A 57 -14.40 -0.37 -7.75
N CYS A 58 -14.16 -1.52 -7.11
CA CYS A 58 -12.94 -1.73 -6.33
C CYS A 58 -11.67 -1.62 -7.19
N GLN A 59 -11.70 -2.19 -8.40
CA GLN A 59 -10.55 -2.18 -9.29
C GLN A 59 -10.19 -0.77 -9.76
N ARG A 60 -11.18 0.04 -10.17
CA ARG A 60 -10.95 1.46 -10.49
C ARG A 60 -10.35 2.23 -9.32
N LEU A 61 -10.83 1.99 -8.10
CA LEU A 61 -10.33 2.68 -6.91
C LEU A 61 -8.86 2.31 -6.62
N ILE A 62 -8.50 1.03 -6.76
CA ILE A 62 -7.12 0.56 -6.59
C ILE A 62 -6.19 1.23 -7.60
N GLU A 63 -6.60 1.30 -8.86
CA GLU A 63 -5.85 1.94 -9.94
C GLU A 63 -5.67 3.45 -9.69
N GLN A 64 -6.75 4.14 -9.31
CA GLN A 64 -6.73 5.57 -8.99
C GLN A 64 -5.80 5.91 -7.82
N LEU A 65 -5.73 5.03 -6.82
CA LEU A 65 -4.89 5.20 -5.64
C LEU A 65 -3.47 4.64 -5.82
N GLY A 66 -3.14 4.06 -6.97
CA GLY A 66 -1.81 3.48 -7.24
C GLY A 66 -1.47 2.28 -6.34
N LEU A 67 -2.47 1.58 -5.81
CA LEU A 67 -2.31 0.49 -4.85
C LEU A 67 -1.91 -0.82 -5.55
N HIS A 68 -1.33 -1.74 -4.79
CA HIS A 68 -1.01 -3.08 -5.28
C HIS A 68 -2.02 -4.10 -4.73
N LEU A 69 -2.92 -4.56 -5.59
CA LEU A 69 -3.86 -5.62 -5.25
C LEU A 69 -3.12 -6.95 -5.09
N VAL A 70 -3.19 -7.52 -3.90
CA VAL A 70 -2.56 -8.79 -3.54
C VAL A 70 -3.54 -9.94 -3.71
N ASP A 71 -4.79 -9.76 -3.29
CA ASP A 71 -5.78 -10.84 -3.28
C ASP A 71 -7.23 -10.34 -3.30
N VAL A 72 -8.15 -11.23 -3.64
CA VAL A 72 -9.60 -11.02 -3.71
C VAL A 72 -10.34 -12.14 -3.00
N PHE A 73 -11.03 -11.80 -1.92
CA PHE A 73 -11.91 -12.71 -1.19
C PHE A 73 -13.37 -12.46 -1.59
N ILE A 74 -14.06 -13.53 -1.95
CA ILE A 74 -15.49 -13.52 -2.23
C ILE A 74 -16.14 -14.48 -1.24
N GLU A 75 -16.92 -13.94 -0.31
CA GLU A 75 -17.71 -14.74 0.60
C GLU A 75 -18.98 -15.22 -0.12
N PRO A 76 -19.23 -16.53 -0.17
CA PRO A 76 -20.50 -17.08 -0.65
C PRO A 76 -21.64 -16.67 0.29
N GLU A 77 -22.90 -16.77 -0.17
CA GLU A 77 -24.08 -16.26 0.55
C GLU A 77 -24.01 -16.48 2.07
N HIS A 78 -23.93 -15.37 2.81
CA HIS A 78 -23.93 -15.37 4.26
C HIS A 78 -25.36 -15.12 4.74
N SER A 79 -25.99 -16.12 5.34
CA SER A 79 -27.11 -15.88 6.25
C SER A 79 -26.50 -15.31 7.53
N ALA A 80 -26.83 -14.06 7.87
CA ALA A 80 -26.40 -13.50 9.14
C ALA A 80 -26.88 -14.44 10.26
N THR A 81 -25.97 -15.21 10.86
CA THR A 81 -26.29 -15.97 12.06
C THR A 81 -26.62 -14.95 13.13
N GLU A 82 -27.89 -14.93 13.49
CA GLU A 82 -28.46 -14.14 14.57
C GLU A 82 -27.55 -14.28 15.80
N THR A 83 -26.87 -13.20 16.19
CA THR A 83 -26.23 -13.14 17.50
C THR A 83 -27.38 -13.19 18.51
N SER A 84 -27.70 -14.39 18.98
CA SER A 84 -28.60 -14.62 20.10
C SER A 84 -28.00 -13.91 21.32
N VAL A 85 -28.45 -12.69 21.54
CA VAL A 85 -28.22 -11.97 22.79
C VAL A 85 -29.05 -12.72 23.84
N ARG A 86 -28.35 -13.42 24.73
CA ARG A 86 -28.93 -13.99 25.94
C ARG A 86 -29.35 -12.89 26.91
#